data_AF-B8C756-F1
#
_entry.id   AF-B8C756-F1
#
_cell.length_a   1.000
_cell.length_b   1.000
_cell.length_c   1.000
_cell.angle_alpha   90.00
_cell.angle_beta   90.00
_cell.angle_gamma   90.00
#
_symmetry.space_group_name_H-M   'P 1'
#
loop_
_entity.id
_entity.type
_entity.pdbx_description
1 polymer ?
#
loop_
_entity_poly.entity_id
_entity_poly.type
_entity_poly.pdbx_seq_one_letter_code
_entity_poly.pdbx_strand_id
1 'polypeptide(L)'
;MESNPPVNNDVQAPPPTQSSADAPSQPPKATPTAVKFTIGNTYTRLPPSSASYDKLTGRHLKIHDWTLYVDVLPGYDPDIIDKVTFDMRDDSFVTTAFTCHCPIRIRSPKEECRRRRSSSVGTTKQSSYTEGQSTKEEAKCTVSTSRPHPNNSRWRFSTRQQTYGAVDVQITIRGRGGCRCTLPYKVKLIPGGYEHPLDDDSIPLFIEKRSHHTLKPLKMDGAFGVVMNFGVQQTAQDDSERDVLLDIAKSIYSRSKQPIRALLENTSNGESWTEKLFGFTKPNAASVAWSLKMIHSKVDTRSTYANSKSEVAFSILSPNLTGGNGLNECYKIIEGLPSSLPAVSTNHTLASFHVQIDVSNLSTQQIIKVCQNFIKYEDAIDSLMPWNRREDRCFDCRSNKEAMSAQYTTNKQRNVRIAKCESLKELVQCLNPAESQRYKLDLQHLIEQNNANGDHAVPTIPNQALEFRQGTSSKDKTAVTHWIRFCMSFVRNSARLRAPMALKGTTSLEEEFDLLFEYVVKDRALRDYYKERRDALMIMDEETTYLKLAEESLDDSMSISDCSRSNEEDTSLLKCCRKREAAIEGTPAMHNKRTCL
;
A
#
# COMPACT_ATOMS: atom_id res chain seq x y z
N MET A 1 74.22 34.88 -48.99
CA MET A 1 74.80 35.27 -47.69
C MET A 1 73.65 35.68 -46.81
N GLU A 2 73.22 34.80 -45.91
CA GLU A 2 72.56 35.16 -44.66
C GLU A 2 72.49 33.89 -43.79
N SER A 3 72.73 34.10 -42.50
CA SER A 3 73.26 33.17 -41.51
C SER A 3 72.21 32.27 -40.88
N ASN A 4 72.54 30.98 -40.70
CA ASN A 4 71.82 30.04 -39.83
C ASN A 4 71.98 30.42 -38.34
N PRO A 5 70.93 30.33 -37.51
CA PRO A 5 71.02 30.21 -36.06
C PRO A 5 71.02 28.74 -35.59
N PRO A 6 71.37 28.47 -34.32
CA PRO A 6 71.92 27.19 -33.87
C PRO A 6 70.87 26.13 -33.53
N VAL A 7 71.30 24.88 -33.73
CA VAL A 7 70.66 23.63 -33.28
C VAL A 7 70.66 23.58 -31.75
N ASN A 8 69.48 23.54 -31.14
CA ASN A 8 69.31 23.26 -29.72
C ASN A 8 68.89 21.78 -29.57
N ASN A 9 69.82 20.94 -29.11
CA ASN A 9 69.57 19.54 -28.78
C ASN A 9 69.02 19.44 -27.36
N ASP A 10 67.70 19.61 -27.20
CA ASP A 10 67.01 19.18 -25.98
C ASP A 10 66.51 17.75 -26.16
N VAL A 11 67.21 16.82 -25.51
CA VAL A 11 66.79 15.43 -25.35
C VAL A 11 65.60 15.42 -24.39
N GLN A 12 64.39 15.42 -24.93
CA GLN A 12 63.17 15.11 -24.16
C GLN A 12 63.17 13.64 -23.76
N ALA A 13 63.22 13.38 -22.46
CA ALA A 13 62.98 12.06 -21.90
C ALA A 13 61.58 11.55 -22.31
N PRO A 14 61.42 10.24 -22.59
CA PRO A 14 60.13 9.68 -22.96
C PRO A 14 59.13 9.88 -21.81
N PRO A 15 57.85 10.18 -22.12
CA PRO A 15 56.83 10.34 -21.10
C PRO A 15 56.69 9.04 -20.30
N PRO A 16 56.42 9.12 -18.99
CA PRO A 16 56.25 7.95 -18.15
C PRO A 16 55.10 7.10 -18.68
N THR A 17 55.39 5.83 -18.90
CA THR A 17 54.42 4.79 -19.27
C THR A 17 53.26 4.85 -18.28
N GLN A 18 52.10 5.32 -18.73
CA GLN A 18 50.87 5.24 -17.94
C GLN A 18 50.62 3.78 -17.62
N SER A 19 50.71 3.42 -16.34
CA SER A 19 50.32 2.09 -15.88
C SER A 19 48.85 1.89 -16.27
N SER A 20 48.56 0.72 -16.81
CA SER A 20 47.23 0.29 -17.20
C SER A 20 46.32 0.28 -15.97
N ALA A 21 45.71 1.43 -15.70
CA ALA A 21 44.67 1.58 -14.70
C ALA A 21 43.51 0.65 -15.07
N ASP A 22 43.07 -0.11 -14.08
CA ASP A 22 42.05 -1.15 -14.13
C ASP A 22 40.91 -0.82 -15.10
N ALA A 23 40.82 -1.61 -16.18
CA ALA A 23 39.66 -1.58 -17.05
C ALA A 23 38.41 -1.79 -16.17
N PRO A 24 37.39 -0.92 -16.25
CA PRO A 24 36.21 -1.03 -15.40
C PRO A 24 35.62 -2.42 -15.57
N SER A 25 35.63 -3.21 -14.50
CA SER A 25 35.14 -4.57 -14.49
C SER A 25 33.72 -4.58 -15.07
N GLN A 26 33.53 -5.32 -16.17
CA GLN A 26 32.22 -5.39 -16.78
C GLN A 26 31.22 -5.87 -15.72
N PRO A 27 30.08 -5.18 -15.54
CA PRO A 27 29.09 -5.59 -14.56
C PRO A 27 28.70 -7.05 -14.86
N PRO A 28 28.56 -7.89 -13.82
CA PRO A 28 28.27 -9.31 -14.00
C PRO A 28 27.03 -9.46 -14.88
N LYS A 29 27.15 -10.26 -15.96
CA LYS A 29 26.03 -10.55 -16.86
C LYS A 29 24.94 -11.21 -16.04
N ALA A 30 23.75 -10.60 -16.00
CA ALA A 30 22.61 -11.15 -15.29
C ALA A 30 22.27 -12.55 -15.82
N THR A 31 22.16 -13.53 -14.93
CA THR A 31 21.73 -14.89 -15.28
C THR A 31 20.28 -14.83 -15.79
N PRO A 32 19.98 -15.41 -16.97
CA PRO A 32 18.61 -15.47 -17.46
C PRO A 32 17.69 -16.20 -16.49
N THR A 33 16.50 -15.66 -16.25
CA THR A 33 15.50 -16.31 -15.39
C THR A 33 14.39 -16.92 -16.25
N ALA A 34 14.05 -18.17 -15.98
CA ALA A 34 13.02 -18.90 -16.72
C ALA A 34 11.73 -19.05 -15.91
N VAL A 35 10.58 -19.01 -16.60
CA VAL A 35 9.24 -19.20 -16.03
C VAL A 35 8.50 -20.26 -16.82
N LYS A 36 8.13 -21.37 -16.16
CA LYS A 36 7.23 -22.36 -16.74
C LYS A 36 5.78 -21.94 -16.50
N PHE A 37 4.97 -21.99 -17.55
CA PHE A 37 3.55 -21.64 -17.51
C PHE A 37 2.74 -22.65 -18.32
N THR A 38 1.41 -22.66 -18.12
CA THR A 38 0.45 -23.36 -18.98
C THR A 38 -0.61 -22.40 -19.50
N ILE A 39 -1.24 -22.76 -20.61
CA ILE A 39 -2.33 -22.02 -21.23
C ILE A 39 -3.56 -22.92 -21.22
N GLY A 40 -4.71 -22.36 -20.89
CA GLY A 40 -5.96 -23.08 -20.98
C GLY A 40 -7.15 -22.16 -21.04
N ASN A 41 -8.33 -22.72 -21.25
CA ASN A 41 -9.58 -22.01 -21.10
C ASN A 41 -10.60 -22.84 -20.32
N THR A 42 -11.39 -22.20 -19.47
CA THR A 42 -12.66 -22.81 -18.99
C THR A 42 -13.72 -22.64 -20.07
N TYR A 43 -14.79 -23.45 -20.03
CA TYR A 43 -15.92 -23.27 -20.94
C TYR A 43 -17.23 -23.82 -20.37
N THR A 44 -18.28 -23.03 -20.51
CA THR A 44 -19.67 -23.39 -20.23
C THR A 44 -20.55 -22.87 -21.36
N ARG A 45 -21.46 -23.72 -21.87
CA ARG A 45 -22.51 -23.27 -22.78
C ARG A 45 -23.66 -22.69 -21.97
N LEU A 46 -24.04 -21.44 -22.23
CA LEU A 46 -25.18 -20.82 -21.56
C LEU A 46 -26.50 -21.41 -22.10
N PRO A 47 -27.51 -21.60 -21.23
CA PRO A 47 -28.83 -21.98 -21.69
C PRO A 47 -29.45 -20.83 -22.51
N PRO A 48 -30.35 -21.12 -23.48
CA PRO A 48 -30.97 -20.09 -24.31
C PRO A 48 -31.65 -18.97 -23.51
N SER A 49 -32.21 -19.30 -22.34
CA SER A 49 -32.84 -18.34 -21.41
C SER A 49 -31.87 -17.32 -20.82
N SER A 50 -30.56 -17.62 -20.76
CA SER A 50 -29.51 -16.75 -20.24
C SER A 50 -28.69 -16.07 -21.33
N ALA A 51 -28.90 -16.44 -22.60
CA ALA A 51 -28.21 -15.84 -23.73
C ALA A 51 -28.87 -14.51 -24.11
N SER A 52 -28.06 -13.46 -24.28
CA SER A 52 -28.54 -12.13 -24.66
C SER A 52 -29.27 -12.22 -26.00
N TYR A 53 -30.57 -11.91 -26.05
CA TYR A 53 -31.35 -11.95 -27.28
C TYR A 53 -31.19 -10.66 -28.06
N ASP A 54 -30.66 -10.74 -29.28
CA ASP A 54 -30.60 -9.60 -30.17
C ASP A 54 -31.92 -9.45 -30.93
N LYS A 55 -32.66 -8.41 -30.56
CA LYS A 55 -33.97 -8.09 -31.14
C LYS A 55 -33.89 -7.71 -32.63
N LEU A 56 -32.73 -7.24 -33.11
CA LEU A 56 -32.57 -6.82 -34.52
C LEU A 56 -32.36 -8.02 -35.44
N THR A 57 -31.56 -9.00 -35.01
CA THR A 57 -31.26 -10.19 -35.83
C THR A 57 -32.16 -11.39 -35.52
N GLY A 58 -32.92 -11.33 -34.42
CA GLY A 58 -33.76 -12.43 -33.94
C GLY A 58 -32.96 -13.64 -33.43
N ARG A 59 -31.64 -13.50 -33.21
CA ARG A 59 -30.74 -14.58 -32.77
C ARG A 59 -30.31 -14.37 -31.32
N HIS A 60 -30.10 -15.47 -30.60
CA HIS A 60 -29.41 -15.42 -29.31
C HIS A 60 -27.92 -15.13 -29.53
N LEU A 61 -27.41 -14.12 -28.83
CA LEU A 61 -26.01 -13.74 -28.90
C LEU A 61 -25.15 -14.60 -27.99
N LYS A 62 -23.99 -14.94 -28.54
CA LYS A 62 -22.77 -15.23 -27.81
C LYS A 62 -22.92 -16.27 -26.66
N ILE A 63 -23.60 -17.40 -26.94
CA ILE A 63 -23.95 -18.50 -26.00
C ILE A 63 -22.76 -19.26 -25.37
N HIS A 64 -21.53 -18.98 -25.81
CA HIS A 64 -20.32 -19.64 -25.33
C HIS A 64 -19.62 -18.77 -24.29
N ASP A 65 -19.63 -19.16 -23.02
CA ASP A 65 -18.96 -18.45 -21.93
C ASP A 65 -17.68 -19.17 -21.55
N TRP A 66 -16.54 -18.49 -21.67
CA TRP A 66 -15.24 -19.07 -21.42
C TRP A 66 -14.30 -18.07 -20.74
N THR A 67 -13.36 -18.58 -19.96
CA THR A 67 -12.27 -17.80 -19.38
C THR A 67 -10.96 -18.33 -19.91
N LEU A 68 -10.26 -17.55 -20.72
CA LEU A 68 -8.91 -17.86 -21.21
C LEU A 68 -7.89 -17.43 -20.16
N TYR A 69 -6.87 -18.25 -19.96
CA TYR A 69 -5.87 -18.02 -18.94
C TYR A 69 -4.45 -18.46 -19.30
N VAL A 70 -3.49 -17.81 -18.63
CA VAL A 70 -2.08 -18.20 -18.54
C VAL A 70 -1.76 -18.39 -17.06
N ASP A 71 -1.40 -19.61 -16.69
CA ASP A 71 -1.05 -19.95 -15.31
C ASP A 71 0.47 -20.12 -15.18
N VAL A 72 1.11 -19.29 -14.38
CA VAL A 72 2.49 -19.52 -13.93
C VAL A 72 2.47 -20.68 -12.95
N LEU A 73 3.32 -21.67 -13.22
CA LEU A 73 3.34 -22.91 -12.45
C LEU A 73 3.98 -22.73 -11.07
N PRO A 74 3.68 -23.62 -10.12
CA PRO A 74 4.26 -23.54 -8.79
C PRO A 74 5.79 -23.64 -8.82
N GLY A 75 6.46 -22.90 -7.93
CA GLY A 75 7.92 -22.80 -7.89
C GLY A 75 8.55 -21.73 -8.79
N TYR A 76 7.76 -21.09 -9.66
CA TYR A 76 8.22 -19.97 -10.50
C TYR A 76 7.67 -18.64 -9.98
N ASP A 77 8.49 -17.59 -10.06
CA ASP A 77 8.07 -16.25 -9.66
C ASP A 77 7.20 -15.62 -10.76
N PRO A 78 5.91 -15.36 -10.53
CA PRO A 78 5.08 -14.68 -11.51
C PRO A 78 5.55 -13.24 -11.77
N ASP A 79 6.43 -12.68 -10.92
CA ASP A 79 6.91 -11.30 -11.07
C ASP A 79 7.69 -11.05 -12.35
N ILE A 80 8.32 -12.08 -12.90
CA ILE A 80 9.19 -11.92 -14.06
C ILE A 80 8.34 -11.48 -15.27
N ILE A 81 7.04 -11.78 -15.25
CA ILE A 81 6.03 -11.35 -16.23
C ILE A 81 5.46 -9.97 -15.84
N ASP A 82 5.69 -8.97 -16.70
CA ASP A 82 5.12 -7.61 -16.60
C ASP A 82 3.62 -7.60 -16.93
N LYS A 83 3.26 -8.26 -18.04
CA LYS A 83 1.86 -8.35 -18.47
C LYS A 83 1.62 -9.48 -19.45
N VAL A 84 0.37 -9.93 -19.49
CA VAL A 84 -0.16 -10.85 -20.50
C VAL A 84 -1.25 -10.15 -21.30
N THR A 85 -1.13 -10.15 -22.62
CA THR A 85 -2.11 -9.58 -23.55
C THR A 85 -2.80 -10.71 -24.31
N PHE A 86 -4.14 -10.74 -24.26
CA PHE A 86 -4.99 -11.65 -25.01
C PHE A 86 -5.60 -10.89 -26.19
N ASP A 87 -5.03 -11.06 -27.38
CA ASP A 87 -5.50 -10.44 -28.61
C ASP A 87 -6.40 -11.42 -29.37
N MET A 88 -7.70 -11.14 -29.40
CA MET A 88 -8.74 -12.01 -29.93
C MET A 88 -8.71 -12.14 -31.45
N ARG A 89 -8.00 -11.25 -32.18
CA ARG A 89 -7.87 -11.26 -33.65
C ARG A 89 -9.18 -11.49 -34.42
N ASP A 90 -10.30 -11.07 -33.84
CA ASP A 90 -11.65 -11.32 -34.32
C ASP A 90 -12.42 -9.99 -34.25
N ASP A 91 -12.83 -9.50 -35.41
CA ASP A 91 -13.51 -8.20 -35.56
C ASP A 91 -14.92 -8.20 -34.92
N SER A 92 -15.42 -9.36 -34.48
CA SER A 92 -16.67 -9.44 -33.73
C SER A 92 -16.57 -8.93 -32.28
N PHE A 93 -15.37 -8.56 -31.82
CA PHE A 93 -15.14 -7.93 -30.52
C PHE A 93 -14.93 -6.42 -30.64
N VAL A 94 -15.69 -5.65 -29.84
CA VAL A 94 -15.48 -4.19 -29.72
C VAL A 94 -14.08 -3.87 -29.17
N THR A 95 -13.57 -4.71 -28.28
CA THR A 95 -12.21 -4.64 -27.76
C THR A 95 -11.48 -5.90 -28.17
N THR A 96 -10.51 -5.78 -29.07
CA THR A 96 -9.76 -6.92 -29.61
C THR A 96 -8.64 -7.38 -28.67
N ALA A 97 -8.04 -6.47 -27.89
CA ALA A 97 -6.94 -6.78 -27.00
C ALA A 97 -7.27 -6.53 -25.52
N PHE A 98 -7.11 -7.57 -24.69
CA PHE A 98 -7.27 -7.49 -23.24
C PHE A 98 -5.93 -7.66 -22.55
N THR A 99 -5.51 -6.69 -21.73
CA THR A 99 -4.22 -6.75 -21.03
C THR A 99 -4.41 -6.98 -19.54
N CYS A 100 -3.74 -8.00 -19.01
CA CYS A 100 -3.67 -8.32 -17.59
C CYS A 100 -2.26 -8.03 -17.06
N HIS A 101 -2.16 -7.14 -16.07
CA HIS A 101 -0.90 -6.74 -15.45
C HIS A 101 -0.63 -7.44 -14.11
N CYS A 102 -1.68 -7.99 -13.49
CA CYS A 102 -1.58 -8.55 -12.14
C CYS A 102 -2.22 -9.95 -12.18
N PRO A 103 -1.42 -11.01 -12.02
CA PRO A 103 -1.99 -12.34 -11.92
C PRO A 103 -2.72 -12.50 -10.57
N ILE A 104 -3.75 -13.33 -10.58
CA ILE A 104 -4.50 -13.72 -9.38
C ILE A 104 -3.98 -15.05 -8.85
N ARG A 105 -3.96 -15.25 -7.54
CA ARG A 105 -3.48 -16.50 -6.95
C ARG A 105 -4.58 -17.56 -7.06
N ILE A 106 -4.24 -18.72 -7.60
CA ILE A 106 -5.16 -19.85 -7.72
C ILE A 106 -4.69 -21.00 -6.86
N ARG A 107 -5.60 -21.44 -6.00
CA ARG A 107 -5.43 -22.61 -5.14
C ARG A 107 -5.62 -23.88 -5.97
N SER A 108 -4.85 -24.91 -5.65
CA SER A 108 -5.02 -26.17 -6.35
C SER A 108 -6.40 -26.78 -6.05
N PRO A 109 -7.05 -27.48 -7.00
CA PRO A 109 -8.34 -28.15 -6.75
C PRO A 109 -8.30 -29.10 -5.55
N LYS A 110 -7.14 -29.72 -5.28
CA LYS A 110 -6.92 -30.59 -4.12
C LYS A 110 -7.06 -29.85 -2.78
N GLU A 111 -6.60 -28.61 -2.71
CA GLU A 111 -6.77 -27.77 -1.50
C GLU A 111 -8.22 -27.33 -1.32
N GLU A 112 -8.93 -27.03 -2.41
CA GLU A 112 -10.33 -26.62 -2.34
C GLU A 112 -11.24 -27.75 -1.81
N CYS A 113 -10.99 -28.99 -2.23
CA CYS A 113 -11.68 -30.18 -1.70
C CYS A 113 -11.41 -30.41 -0.20
N ARG A 114 -10.15 -30.26 0.26
CA ARG A 114 -9.82 -30.40 1.69
C ARG A 114 -10.55 -29.37 2.56
N ARG A 115 -10.65 -28.12 2.09
CA ARG A 115 -11.33 -27.05 2.84
C ARG A 115 -12.84 -27.28 2.94
N ARG A 116 -13.49 -27.80 1.87
CA ARG A 116 -14.92 -28.15 1.92
C ARG A 116 -15.19 -29.23 2.98
N ARG A 117 -14.28 -30.20 3.14
CA ARG A 117 -14.39 -31.25 4.17
C ARG A 117 -14.14 -30.72 5.59
N SER A 118 -13.23 -29.77 5.78
CA SER A 118 -12.98 -29.18 7.11
C SER A 118 -14.09 -28.21 7.56
N SER A 119 -14.84 -27.62 6.63
CA SER A 119 -15.96 -26.72 6.96
C SER A 119 -17.28 -27.43 7.27
N SER A 120 -17.38 -28.75 7.10
CA SER A 120 -18.60 -29.52 7.34
C SER A 120 -18.64 -30.25 8.70
N VAL A 121 -17.65 -30.02 9.57
CA VAL A 121 -17.67 -30.58 10.93
C VAL A 121 -18.45 -29.61 11.83
N GLY A 122 -19.76 -29.83 11.95
CA GLY A 122 -20.56 -29.13 12.96
C GLY A 122 -22.02 -28.86 12.57
N THR A 123 -22.81 -29.92 12.36
CA THR A 123 -24.19 -30.05 12.90
C THR A 123 -24.74 -31.41 12.50
N THR A 124 -24.37 -32.44 13.24
CA THR A 124 -25.06 -33.74 13.20
C THR A 124 -26.42 -33.55 13.89
N LYS A 125 -27.46 -33.22 13.11
CA LYS A 125 -28.81 -33.61 13.49
C LYS A 125 -28.99 -35.06 13.05
N GLN A 126 -29.09 -35.95 14.02
CA GLN A 126 -29.48 -37.35 13.83
C GLN A 126 -30.80 -37.42 13.07
N SER A 127 -30.79 -38.00 11.88
CA SER A 127 -31.95 -38.69 11.34
C SER A 127 -31.52 -40.12 11.03
N SER A 128 -32.03 -41.04 11.85
CA SER A 128 -31.92 -42.48 11.68
C SER A 128 -32.56 -42.92 10.38
N TYR A 129 -31.79 -43.56 9.49
CA TYR A 129 -32.30 -44.58 8.58
C TYR A 129 -31.23 -45.64 8.30
N THR A 130 -31.73 -46.86 8.16
CA THR A 130 -31.11 -48.17 8.34
C THR A 130 -30.28 -48.64 7.15
N GLU A 131 -29.14 -49.26 7.50
CA GLU A 131 -28.64 -50.57 7.03
C GLU A 131 -28.50 -50.88 5.52
N GLY A 132 -27.24 -51.08 5.11
CA GLY A 132 -26.87 -51.71 3.85
C GLY A 132 -25.35 -51.87 3.76
N GLN A 133 -24.86 -53.08 4.02
CA GLN A 133 -23.45 -53.49 4.02
C GLN A 133 -22.77 -53.28 2.66
N SER A 134 -21.52 -52.80 2.68
CA SER A 134 -20.51 -53.19 1.68
C SER A 134 -19.09 -52.98 2.23
N THR A 135 -18.30 -54.04 2.16
CA THR A 135 -16.89 -54.11 2.53
C THR A 135 -16.01 -53.64 1.37
N LYS A 136 -14.99 -52.82 1.65
CA LYS A 136 -13.56 -53.05 1.32
C LYS A 136 -12.71 -51.78 1.41
N GLU A 137 -11.59 -51.96 2.12
CA GLU A 137 -10.28 -51.28 2.00
C GLU A 137 -10.24 -49.75 2.14
N GLU A 138 -10.22 -49.31 3.39
CA GLU A 138 -9.71 -48.00 3.77
C GLU A 138 -8.18 -47.96 3.64
N ALA A 139 -7.71 -47.38 2.54
CA ALA A 139 -6.35 -46.84 2.49
C ALA A 139 -6.26 -45.66 3.48
N LYS A 140 -5.60 -45.91 4.61
CA LYS A 140 -5.32 -44.97 5.69
C LYS A 140 -4.53 -43.76 5.15
N CYS A 141 -5.26 -42.73 4.71
CA CYS A 141 -4.68 -41.46 4.31
C CYS A 141 -4.17 -40.76 5.58
N THR A 142 -2.86 -40.86 5.83
CA THR A 142 -2.18 -40.14 6.90
C THR A 142 -2.39 -38.64 6.68
N VAL A 143 -3.24 -38.05 7.52
CA VAL A 143 -3.50 -36.61 7.55
C VAL A 143 -2.25 -35.95 8.15
N SER A 144 -1.30 -35.61 7.28
CA SER A 144 -0.19 -34.72 7.64
C SER A 144 -0.77 -33.35 8.01
N THR A 145 -0.57 -32.95 9.26
CA THR A 145 -0.98 -31.64 9.82
C THR A 145 0.01 -30.52 9.48
N SER A 146 1.03 -30.79 8.66
CA SER A 146 1.93 -29.74 8.17
C SER A 146 1.19 -28.78 7.24
N ARG A 147 1.23 -27.48 7.58
CA ARG A 147 0.72 -26.40 6.72
C ARG A 147 1.26 -26.58 5.29
N PRO A 148 0.43 -26.49 4.24
CA PRO A 148 0.92 -26.53 2.86
C PRO A 148 1.96 -25.43 2.67
N HIS A 149 3.15 -25.79 2.20
CA HIS A 149 4.17 -24.79 1.84
C HIS A 149 3.58 -23.82 0.80
N PRO A 150 3.88 -22.51 0.89
CA PRO A 150 3.41 -21.49 -0.05
C PRO A 150 3.77 -21.76 -1.52
N ASN A 151 4.68 -22.71 -1.77
CA ASN A 151 5.21 -23.05 -3.09
C ASN A 151 4.27 -23.83 -4.01
N ASN A 152 3.04 -24.19 -3.61
CA ASN A 152 2.11 -24.97 -4.43
C ASN A 152 1.02 -24.15 -5.15
N SER A 153 1.04 -22.83 -5.03
CA SER A 153 0.05 -21.97 -5.69
C SER A 153 0.41 -21.69 -7.15
N ARG A 154 -0.61 -21.66 -8.02
CA ARG A 154 -0.49 -21.14 -9.38
C ARG A 154 -0.87 -19.66 -9.40
N TRP A 155 -0.34 -18.91 -10.37
CA TRP A 155 -0.69 -17.51 -10.57
C TRP A 155 -1.28 -17.31 -11.96
N ARG A 156 -2.52 -16.84 -12.03
CA ARG A 156 -3.30 -16.77 -13.26
C ARG A 156 -3.43 -15.36 -13.80
N PHE A 157 -3.02 -15.16 -15.03
CA PHE A 157 -3.49 -14.06 -15.87
C PHE A 157 -4.71 -14.56 -16.64
N SER A 158 -5.81 -13.81 -16.67
CA SER A 158 -7.02 -14.29 -17.38
C SER A 158 -7.91 -13.18 -17.92
N THR A 159 -8.74 -13.56 -18.89
CA THR A 159 -9.83 -12.76 -19.43
C THR A 159 -11.06 -13.65 -19.65
N ARG A 160 -12.25 -13.17 -19.29
CA ARG A 160 -13.53 -13.89 -19.48
C ARG A 160 -14.32 -13.23 -20.59
N GLN A 161 -14.81 -14.03 -21.52
CA GLN A 161 -15.53 -13.57 -22.71
C GLN A 161 -16.77 -14.43 -22.95
N GLN A 162 -17.73 -13.84 -23.65
CA GLN A 162 -18.88 -14.54 -24.22
C GLN A 162 -18.82 -14.42 -25.75
N THR A 163 -18.95 -15.52 -26.48
CA THR A 163 -18.76 -15.57 -27.95
C THR A 163 -19.76 -16.46 -28.68
N TYR A 164 -19.85 -16.31 -30.01
CA TYR A 164 -20.69 -17.15 -30.88
C TYR A 164 -20.08 -18.51 -31.21
N GLY A 165 -18.79 -18.67 -30.98
CA GLY A 165 -18.05 -19.88 -31.29
C GLY A 165 -16.64 -19.84 -30.72
N ALA A 166 -15.80 -20.75 -31.21
CA ALA A 166 -14.37 -20.76 -30.89
C ALA A 166 -13.69 -19.53 -31.51
N VAL A 167 -12.71 -18.99 -30.78
CA VAL A 167 -11.95 -17.80 -31.19
C VAL A 167 -10.47 -18.16 -31.21
N ASP A 168 -9.75 -17.69 -32.23
CA ASP A 168 -8.30 -17.80 -32.33
C ASP A 168 -7.66 -16.59 -31.64
N VAL A 169 -6.95 -16.83 -30.55
CA VAL A 169 -6.37 -15.78 -29.71
C VAL A 169 -4.85 -15.80 -29.84
N GLN A 170 -4.25 -14.63 -30.01
CA GLN A 170 -2.82 -14.45 -29.86
C GLN A 170 -2.50 -13.98 -28.43
N ILE A 171 -1.81 -14.84 -27.68
CA ILE A 171 -1.39 -14.56 -26.31
C ILE A 171 0.03 -14.03 -26.34
N THR A 172 0.23 -12.81 -25.85
CA THR A 172 1.56 -12.20 -25.70
C THR A 172 1.91 -12.10 -24.22
N ILE A 173 2.96 -12.79 -23.80
CA ILE A 173 3.60 -12.65 -22.49
C ILE A 173 4.77 -11.69 -22.64
N ARG A 174 4.79 -10.62 -21.84
CA ARG A 174 5.91 -9.68 -21.77
C ARG A 174 6.53 -9.75 -20.39
N GLY A 175 7.83 -9.95 -20.30
CA GLY A 175 8.59 -9.87 -19.06
C GLY A 175 9.06 -8.46 -18.75
N ARG A 176 9.47 -8.20 -17.50
CA ARG A 176 9.94 -6.86 -17.06
C ARG A 176 11.21 -6.41 -17.75
N GLY A 177 12.12 -7.34 -18.05
CA GLY A 177 13.32 -7.06 -18.85
C GLY A 177 12.98 -6.73 -20.31
N GLY A 178 11.71 -6.84 -20.70
CA GLY A 178 11.19 -6.50 -22.01
C GLY A 178 11.23 -7.66 -22.99
N CYS A 179 11.63 -8.86 -22.55
CA CYS A 179 11.48 -10.07 -23.35
C CYS A 179 10.00 -10.32 -23.66
N ARG A 180 9.72 -10.85 -24.85
CA ARG A 180 8.36 -11.09 -25.34
C ARG A 180 8.27 -12.52 -25.86
N CYS A 181 7.25 -13.25 -25.42
CA CYS A 181 6.83 -14.54 -25.95
C CYS A 181 5.42 -14.39 -26.51
N THR A 182 5.16 -14.88 -27.71
CA THR A 182 3.85 -14.74 -28.36
C THR A 182 3.42 -16.09 -28.91
N LEU A 183 2.21 -16.53 -28.55
CA LEU A 183 1.71 -17.88 -28.79
C LEU A 183 0.29 -17.82 -29.37
N PRO A 184 0.00 -18.55 -30.46
CA PRO A 184 -1.36 -18.74 -30.91
C PRO A 184 -2.09 -19.75 -30.01
N TYR A 185 -3.37 -19.50 -29.71
CA TYR A 185 -4.21 -20.42 -28.96
C TYR A 185 -5.65 -20.36 -29.47
N LYS A 186 -6.22 -21.52 -29.84
CA LYS A 186 -7.63 -21.62 -30.23
C LYS A 186 -8.47 -22.04 -29.03
N VAL A 187 -9.42 -21.20 -28.62
CA VAL A 187 -10.35 -21.51 -27.53
C VAL A 187 -11.10 -22.80 -27.83
N LYS A 188 -11.02 -23.77 -26.91
CA LYS A 188 -11.69 -25.07 -27.04
C LYS A 188 -13.05 -25.02 -26.35
N LEU A 189 -14.12 -25.30 -27.09
CA LEU A 189 -15.49 -25.31 -26.59
C LEU A 189 -15.87 -26.68 -26.00
N ILE A 190 -15.01 -27.21 -25.10
CA ILE A 190 -15.19 -28.51 -24.44
C ILE A 190 -15.76 -28.24 -23.04
N PRO A 191 -16.91 -28.84 -22.63
CA PRO A 191 -17.48 -28.62 -21.31
C PRO A 191 -16.45 -28.82 -20.19
N GLY A 192 -16.33 -27.84 -19.30
CA GLY A 192 -15.32 -27.84 -18.22
C GLY A 192 -13.98 -27.18 -18.63
N GLY A 193 -13.71 -27.04 -19.92
CA GLY A 193 -12.53 -26.36 -20.45
C GLY A 193 -11.49 -27.29 -21.07
N TYR A 194 -10.33 -26.72 -21.37
CA TYR A 194 -9.13 -27.40 -21.85
C TYR A 194 -7.90 -26.72 -21.25
N GLU A 195 -6.97 -27.50 -20.71
CA GLU A 195 -5.65 -27.05 -20.29
C GLU A 195 -4.62 -27.78 -21.14
N HIS A 196 -3.68 -27.02 -21.69
CA HIS A 196 -2.62 -27.60 -22.48
C HIS A 196 -1.74 -28.52 -21.61
N PRO A 197 -1.43 -29.76 -22.06
CA PRO A 197 -0.61 -30.68 -21.29
C PRO A 197 0.76 -30.06 -20.94
N LEU A 198 1.24 -30.31 -19.72
CA LEU A 198 2.49 -29.74 -19.18
C LEU A 198 3.77 -30.36 -19.77
N ASP A 199 3.63 -31.56 -20.33
CA ASP A 199 4.70 -32.35 -20.94
C ASP A 199 4.75 -32.15 -22.46
N ASP A 200 3.88 -31.28 -22.98
CA ASP A 200 3.90 -30.92 -24.39
C ASP A 200 4.93 -29.81 -24.60
N ASP A 201 6.05 -30.17 -25.25
CA ASP A 201 7.14 -29.26 -25.60
C ASP A 201 6.73 -28.12 -26.54
N SER A 202 5.48 -28.12 -27.04
CA SER A 202 4.95 -27.03 -27.86
C SER A 202 4.70 -25.72 -27.09
N ILE A 203 4.60 -25.74 -25.76
CA ILE A 203 4.60 -24.48 -24.97
C ILE A 203 6.06 -24.13 -24.62
N PRO A 204 6.63 -23.07 -25.19
CA PRO A 204 7.99 -22.69 -24.88
C PRO A 204 8.09 -22.14 -23.45
N LEU A 205 9.21 -22.46 -22.81
CA LEU A 205 9.62 -21.84 -21.56
C LEU A 205 9.78 -20.32 -21.76
N PHE A 206 9.18 -19.50 -20.90
CA PHE A 206 9.41 -18.06 -20.95
C PHE A 206 10.77 -17.75 -20.34
N ILE A 207 11.71 -17.21 -21.12
CA ILE A 207 13.07 -16.87 -20.66
C ILE A 207 13.23 -15.35 -20.69
N GLU A 208 13.42 -14.76 -19.51
CA GLU A 208 13.80 -13.36 -19.35
C GLU A 208 15.33 -13.24 -19.37
N LYS A 209 15.87 -12.70 -20.47
CA LYS A 209 17.32 -12.58 -20.69
C LYS A 209 17.92 -11.34 -20.07
N ARG A 210 17.10 -10.33 -19.73
CA ARG A 210 17.60 -9.05 -19.18
C ARG A 210 17.41 -9.01 -17.67
N SER A 211 18.23 -8.22 -16.99
CA SER A 211 18.07 -7.99 -15.55
C SER A 211 16.65 -7.51 -15.25
N HIS A 212 16.10 -8.01 -14.15
CA HIS A 212 14.75 -7.65 -13.75
C HIS A 212 14.73 -6.17 -13.37
N HIS A 213 13.98 -5.36 -14.12
CA HIS A 213 13.67 -4.01 -13.66
C HIS A 213 12.75 -4.11 -12.44
N THR A 214 12.92 -3.23 -11.45
CA THR A 214 11.95 -3.09 -10.36
C THR A 214 10.55 -2.91 -10.96
N LEU A 215 9.56 -3.57 -10.35
CA LEU A 215 8.17 -3.43 -10.77
C LEU A 215 7.82 -1.96 -10.91
N LYS A 216 7.32 -1.57 -12.08
CA LYS A 216 6.84 -0.20 -12.29
C LYS A 216 5.52 -0.06 -11.54
N PRO A 217 5.44 0.80 -10.52
CA PRO A 217 4.18 0.97 -9.80
C PRO A 217 3.11 1.55 -10.74
N LEU A 218 1.85 1.18 -10.56
CA LEU A 218 0.72 1.52 -11.44
C LEU A 218 0.68 3.03 -11.77
N LYS A 219 0.38 3.39 -13.03
CA LYS A 219 0.19 4.79 -13.43
C LYS A 219 -0.94 5.41 -12.61
N MET A 220 -0.64 6.53 -11.96
CA MET A 220 -1.63 7.31 -11.23
C MET A 220 -2.28 8.29 -12.18
N ASP A 221 -3.58 8.11 -12.40
CA ASP A 221 -4.42 9.07 -13.10
C ASP A 221 -5.46 9.52 -12.05
N GLY A 222 -5.43 10.78 -11.66
CA GLY A 222 -6.27 11.33 -10.60
C GLY A 222 -5.62 12.53 -9.90
N ALA A 223 -6.48 13.38 -9.33
CA ALA A 223 -6.06 14.50 -8.52
C ALA A 223 -6.08 14.11 -7.03
N PHE A 224 -5.15 14.65 -6.26
CA PHE A 224 -5.03 14.37 -4.84
C PHE A 224 -4.45 15.56 -4.07
N GLY A 225 -4.83 15.69 -2.81
CA GLY A 225 -4.21 16.59 -1.83
C GLY A 225 -3.48 15.80 -0.76
N VAL A 226 -2.53 16.43 -0.08
CA VAL A 226 -1.85 15.87 1.08
C VAL A 226 -1.81 16.88 2.23
N VAL A 227 -1.94 16.36 3.45
CA VAL A 227 -1.71 17.10 4.69
C VAL A 227 -0.70 16.32 5.53
N MET A 228 0.44 16.92 5.84
CA MET A 228 1.50 16.29 6.64
C MET A 228 1.74 17.09 7.91
N ASN A 229 1.55 16.45 9.06
CA ASN A 229 1.80 17.06 10.36
C ASN A 229 3.12 16.54 10.93
N PHE A 230 3.97 17.45 11.38
CA PHE A 230 5.29 17.15 11.95
C PHE A 230 5.40 17.81 13.33
N GLY A 231 5.84 17.04 14.32
CA GLY A 231 6.15 17.58 15.65
C GLY A 231 7.38 18.49 15.59
N VAL A 232 7.34 19.55 16.40
CA VAL A 232 8.48 20.45 16.61
C VAL A 232 9.01 20.18 18.02
N GLN A 233 10.30 19.87 18.11
CA GLN A 233 10.95 19.79 19.41
C GLN A 233 11.13 21.22 19.92
N GLN A 234 10.37 21.62 20.95
CA GLN A 234 10.60 22.90 21.61
C GLN A 234 12.03 22.89 22.17
N THR A 235 12.89 23.72 21.60
CA THR A 235 14.14 24.11 22.26
C THR A 235 13.76 24.96 23.47
N ALA A 236 14.52 24.84 24.57
CA ALA A 236 14.24 25.54 25.82
C ALA A 236 14.45 27.08 25.73
N GLN A 237 14.58 27.63 24.53
CA GLN A 237 14.84 29.04 24.25
C GLN A 237 13.58 29.67 23.67
N ASP A 238 13.33 30.94 24.04
CA ASP A 238 12.21 31.81 23.61
C ASP A 238 12.17 32.11 22.09
N ASP A 239 12.73 31.24 21.24
CA ASP A 239 12.60 31.36 19.81
C ASP A 239 11.11 31.33 19.48
N SER A 240 10.64 32.41 18.84
CA SER A 240 9.24 32.52 18.50
C SER A 240 8.90 31.36 17.55
N GLU A 241 7.83 30.62 17.81
CA GLU A 241 7.36 29.52 16.93
C GLU A 241 7.21 29.98 15.46
N ARG A 242 6.95 31.28 15.31
CA ARG A 242 6.99 32.02 14.05
C ARG A 242 8.32 31.87 13.33
N ASP A 243 9.46 32.08 13.99
CA ASP A 243 10.77 31.98 13.36
C ASP A 243 11.08 30.56 12.92
N VAL A 244 10.70 29.56 13.74
CA VAL A 244 10.82 28.14 13.38
C VAL A 244 10.01 27.82 12.12
N LEU A 245 8.75 28.23 12.04
CA LEU A 245 7.92 28.00 10.85
C LEU A 245 8.52 28.69 9.61
N LEU A 246 8.99 29.93 9.76
CA LEU A 246 9.58 30.69 8.66
C LEU A 246 10.89 30.07 8.16
N ASP A 247 11.70 29.51 9.05
CA ASP A 247 12.95 28.84 8.68
C ASP A 247 12.70 27.49 8.01
N ILE A 248 11.69 26.74 8.46
CA ILE A 248 11.20 25.55 7.75
C ILE A 248 10.72 25.94 6.35
N ALA A 249 9.90 26.98 6.22
CA ALA A 249 9.39 27.45 4.93
C ALA A 249 10.51 27.89 3.98
N LYS A 250 11.51 28.64 4.48
CA LYS A 250 12.71 29.02 3.73
C LYS A 250 13.52 27.79 3.30
N SER A 251 13.72 26.83 4.19
CA SER A 251 14.45 25.59 3.88
C SER A 251 13.76 24.84 2.75
N ILE A 252 12.44 24.62 2.86
CA ILE A 252 11.65 23.93 1.85
C ILE A 252 11.75 24.68 0.52
N TYR A 253 11.49 25.99 0.50
CA TYR A 253 11.54 26.78 -0.73
C TYR A 253 12.94 26.74 -1.37
N SER A 254 14.01 26.88 -0.57
CA SER A 254 15.38 26.95 -1.07
C SER A 254 15.80 25.69 -1.85
N ARG A 255 15.34 24.52 -1.41
CA ARG A 255 15.66 23.21 -2.00
C ARG A 255 14.66 22.77 -3.07
N SER A 256 13.36 22.90 -2.77
CA SER A 256 12.27 22.38 -3.63
C SER A 256 11.93 23.31 -4.80
N LYS A 257 12.23 24.62 -4.65
CA LYS A 257 11.76 25.71 -5.49
C LYS A 257 10.23 25.74 -5.67
N GLN A 258 9.47 25.06 -4.80
CA GLN A 258 8.01 25.09 -4.81
C GLN A 258 7.51 26.34 -4.07
N PRO A 259 6.52 27.08 -4.59
CA PRO A 259 5.98 28.24 -3.89
C PRO A 259 5.37 27.85 -2.54
N ILE A 260 5.79 28.54 -1.47
CA ILE A 260 5.35 28.26 -0.10
C ILE A 260 4.61 29.46 0.49
N ARG A 261 3.45 29.21 1.08
CA ARG A 261 2.63 30.14 1.85
C ARG A 261 2.73 29.77 3.33
N ALA A 262 3.42 30.56 4.14
CA ALA A 262 3.44 30.38 5.59
C ALA A 262 2.30 31.19 6.24
N LEU A 263 1.42 30.49 6.95
CA LEU A 263 0.27 31.03 7.67
C LEU A 263 0.59 31.08 9.16
N LEU A 264 0.66 32.30 9.71
CA LEU A 264 0.95 32.53 11.12
C LEU A 264 -0.29 33.06 11.83
N GLU A 265 -0.72 32.35 12.86
CA GLU A 265 -1.84 32.77 13.72
C GLU A 265 -1.38 33.90 14.63
N ASN A 266 -2.10 35.02 14.64
CA ASN A 266 -1.83 36.09 15.61
C ASN A 266 -2.64 35.84 16.89
N THR A 267 -1.96 35.30 17.89
CA THR A 267 -2.56 34.89 19.18
C THR A 267 -3.19 36.04 19.97
N SER A 268 -2.88 37.30 19.64
CA SER A 268 -3.39 38.48 20.38
C SER A 268 -4.88 38.74 20.17
N ASN A 269 -5.41 38.51 18.96
CA ASN A 269 -6.81 38.77 18.60
C ASN A 269 -7.49 37.57 17.90
N GLY A 270 -6.75 36.48 17.63
CA GLY A 270 -7.23 35.24 17.01
C GLY A 270 -7.48 35.32 15.51
N GLU A 271 -8.35 36.24 15.08
CA GLU A 271 -8.87 36.30 13.69
C GLU A 271 -7.79 36.62 12.64
N SER A 272 -6.73 37.33 13.02
CA SER A 272 -5.79 37.89 12.06
C SER A 272 -4.64 36.92 11.76
N TRP A 273 -4.57 36.41 10.54
CA TRP A 273 -3.45 35.64 10.04
C TRP A 273 -2.46 36.57 9.33
N THR A 274 -1.18 36.49 9.70
CA THR A 274 -0.13 37.11 8.88
C THR A 274 0.38 36.10 7.88
N GLU A 275 0.31 36.45 6.60
CA GLU A 275 0.73 35.61 5.50
C GLU A 275 2.13 36.02 5.02
N LYS A 276 3.03 35.04 4.91
CA LYS A 276 4.32 35.25 4.26
C LYS A 276 4.47 34.32 3.06
N LEU A 277 4.72 34.93 1.91
CA LEU A 277 4.86 34.24 0.62
C LEU A 277 6.33 34.08 0.26
N PHE A 278 6.74 32.85 -0.09
CA PHE A 278 8.07 32.52 -0.59
C PHE A 278 7.98 32.03 -2.04
N GLY A 279 8.72 32.67 -2.95
CA GLY A 279 8.78 32.26 -4.36
C GLY A 279 7.74 32.88 -5.28
N PHE A 280 7.05 33.93 -4.85
CA PHE A 280 6.05 34.62 -5.66
C PHE A 280 6.63 35.89 -6.28
N THR A 281 6.67 35.94 -7.61
CA THR A 281 6.93 37.19 -8.36
C THR A 281 5.65 37.92 -8.74
N LYS A 282 4.48 37.26 -8.65
CA LYS A 282 3.15 37.82 -8.94
C LYS A 282 2.10 37.31 -7.95
N PRO A 283 1.17 38.16 -7.48
CA PRO A 283 0.16 37.80 -6.47
C PRO A 283 -0.89 36.78 -6.95
N ASN A 284 -1.16 36.69 -8.26
CA ASN A 284 -2.19 35.75 -8.80
C ASN A 284 -1.76 34.27 -8.85
N ALA A 285 -0.54 33.92 -8.45
CA ALA A 285 -0.09 32.52 -8.41
C ALA A 285 -0.42 31.81 -7.08
N ALA A 286 -1.05 32.50 -6.11
CA ALA A 286 -1.27 31.99 -4.76
C ALA A 286 -2.15 30.73 -4.67
N SER A 287 -3.01 30.46 -5.67
CA SER A 287 -3.88 29.27 -5.69
C SER A 287 -3.15 27.94 -5.89
N VAL A 288 -1.85 27.97 -6.23
CA VAL A 288 -1.02 26.78 -6.47
C VAL A 288 0.07 26.62 -5.39
N ALA A 289 0.00 27.41 -4.31
CA ALA A 289 0.99 27.39 -3.25
C ALA A 289 0.82 26.18 -2.32
N TRP A 290 1.94 25.61 -1.87
CA TRP A 290 1.93 24.77 -0.67
C TRP A 290 1.74 25.65 0.55
N SER A 291 0.91 25.24 1.50
CA SER A 291 0.62 26.02 2.71
C SER A 291 1.26 25.37 3.93
N LEU A 292 1.90 26.19 4.77
CA LEU A 292 2.50 25.81 6.03
C LEU A 292 1.76 26.50 7.17
N LYS A 293 1.32 25.75 8.18
CA LYS A 293 0.55 26.28 9.32
C LYS A 293 1.05 25.68 10.62
N MET A 294 1.18 26.48 11.68
CA MET A 294 1.38 25.95 13.03
C MET A 294 0.08 25.34 13.57
N ILE A 295 0.20 24.21 14.26
CA ILE A 295 -0.90 23.53 14.95
C ILE A 295 -0.54 23.42 16.42
N HIS A 296 -1.43 23.95 17.26
CA HIS A 296 -1.39 23.76 18.70
C HIS A 296 -2.39 22.67 19.06
N SER A 297 -1.87 21.50 19.48
CA SER A 297 -2.74 20.48 20.03
C SER A 297 -3.16 20.90 21.44
N LYS A 298 -4.43 21.25 21.61
CA LYS A 298 -5.01 21.34 22.96
C LYS A 298 -5.11 19.91 23.47
N VAL A 299 -4.12 19.46 24.23
CA VAL A 299 -4.19 18.17 24.93
C VAL A 299 -5.45 18.21 25.79
N ASP A 300 -6.41 17.36 25.46
CA ASP A 300 -7.69 17.29 26.16
C ASP A 300 -7.39 16.90 27.63
N THR A 301 -7.78 17.77 28.57
CA THR A 301 -7.43 17.69 30.00
C THR A 301 -8.03 16.48 30.72
N ARG A 302 -8.71 15.58 30.00
CA ARG A 302 -9.20 14.30 30.52
C ARG A 302 -8.11 13.26 30.75
N SER A 303 -6.90 13.45 30.23
CA SER A 303 -5.75 12.65 30.66
C SER A 303 -5.34 13.10 32.06
N THR A 304 -5.56 12.24 33.06
CA THR A 304 -5.27 12.48 34.49
C THR A 304 -3.79 12.68 34.82
N TYR A 305 -2.89 12.63 33.82
CA TYR A 305 -1.47 12.94 33.98
C TYR A 305 -1.25 14.46 33.93
N ALA A 306 -1.22 15.08 35.11
CA ALA A 306 -1.18 16.52 35.36
C ALA A 306 0.08 17.29 34.87
N ASN A 307 0.86 16.77 33.91
CA ASN A 307 2.11 17.39 33.45
C ASN A 307 2.35 17.27 31.93
N SER A 308 1.30 17.18 31.10
CA SER A 308 1.49 17.14 29.64
C SER A 308 1.93 18.52 29.12
N LYS A 309 3.23 18.66 28.80
CA LYS A 309 3.72 19.81 28.02
C LYS A 309 2.90 19.93 26.73
N SER A 310 2.48 21.15 26.40
CA SER A 310 1.82 21.43 25.12
C SER A 310 2.74 21.00 23.99
N GLU A 311 2.32 20.02 23.20
CA GLU A 311 3.06 19.63 22.01
C GLU A 311 2.74 20.57 20.85
N VAL A 312 3.78 21.12 20.26
CA VAL A 312 3.69 22.03 19.11
C VAL A 312 4.01 21.25 17.84
N ALA A 313 3.17 21.39 16.83
CA ALA A 313 3.39 20.80 15.51
C ALA A 313 3.21 21.85 14.41
N PHE A 314 3.67 21.53 13.21
CA PHE A 314 3.29 22.26 12.00
C PHE A 314 2.71 21.31 10.96
N SER A 315 1.86 21.87 10.10
CA SER A 315 1.19 21.20 9.01
C SER A 315 1.69 21.72 7.68
N ILE A 316 1.92 20.83 6.74
CA ILE A 316 2.15 21.13 5.33
C ILE A 316 0.94 20.63 4.55
N LEU A 317 0.27 21.55 3.86
CA LEU A 317 -0.86 21.27 2.99
C LEU A 317 -0.46 21.49 1.54
N SER A 318 -0.75 20.52 0.67
CA SER A 318 -0.49 20.69 -0.76
C SER A 318 -1.58 21.48 -1.47
N PRO A 319 -1.27 22.07 -2.63
CA PRO A 319 -2.29 22.35 -3.64
C PRO A 319 -2.90 21.04 -4.17
N ASN A 320 -3.84 21.12 -5.11
CA ASN A 320 -4.33 19.93 -5.80
C ASN A 320 -3.25 19.37 -6.76
N LEU A 321 -2.72 18.19 -6.44
CA LEU A 321 -1.64 17.53 -7.15
C LEU A 321 -2.19 16.49 -8.12
N THR A 322 -1.44 16.16 -9.19
CA THR A 322 -1.89 15.15 -10.17
C THR A 322 -0.78 14.21 -10.61
N GLY A 323 -1.12 12.92 -10.69
CA GLY A 323 -0.27 11.88 -11.30
C GLY A 323 1.18 11.84 -10.78
N GLY A 324 2.12 11.54 -11.69
CA GLY A 324 3.55 11.46 -11.36
C GLY A 324 4.20 12.81 -11.03
N ASN A 325 3.71 13.91 -11.63
CA ASN A 325 4.22 15.25 -11.34
C ASN A 325 3.92 15.65 -9.90
N GLY A 326 2.71 15.38 -9.43
CA GLY A 326 2.31 15.60 -8.04
C GLY A 326 3.18 14.84 -7.03
N LEU A 327 3.50 13.57 -7.30
CA LEU A 327 4.42 12.81 -6.45
C LEU A 327 5.83 13.43 -6.42
N ASN A 328 6.31 13.92 -7.56
CA ASN A 328 7.60 14.58 -7.64
C ASN A 328 7.61 15.91 -6.85
N GLU A 329 6.49 16.62 -6.80
CA GLU A 329 6.36 17.79 -5.93
C GLU A 329 6.41 17.39 -4.45
N CYS A 330 5.66 16.37 -4.02
CA CYS A 330 5.77 15.82 -2.67
C CYS A 330 7.23 15.45 -2.32
N TYR A 331 7.94 14.80 -3.25
CA TYR A 331 9.34 14.44 -3.09
C TYR A 331 10.22 15.65 -2.79
N LYS A 332 10.05 16.72 -3.57
CA LYS A 332 10.82 17.97 -3.41
C LYS A 332 10.50 18.66 -2.08
N ILE A 333 9.25 18.64 -1.64
CA ILE A 333 8.86 19.20 -0.34
C ILE A 333 9.54 18.43 0.80
N ILE A 334 9.50 17.10 0.77
CA ILE A 334 10.15 16.25 1.78
C ILE A 334 11.66 16.44 1.79
N GLU A 335 12.30 16.54 0.63
CA GLU A 335 13.73 16.87 0.49
C GLU A 335 14.08 18.26 1.04
N GLY A 336 13.12 19.17 0.99
CA GLY A 336 13.22 20.52 1.51
C GLY A 336 13.17 20.63 3.03
N LEU A 337 12.68 19.60 3.71
CA LEU A 337 12.56 19.59 5.17
C LEU A 337 13.95 19.68 5.83
N PRO A 338 14.11 20.54 6.86
CA PRO A 338 15.35 20.59 7.63
C PRO A 338 15.75 19.21 8.17
N SER A 339 17.03 18.88 8.13
CA SER A 339 17.56 17.64 8.71
C SER A 339 17.35 17.59 10.23
N SER A 340 17.38 18.76 10.89
CA SER A 340 17.17 18.93 12.34
C SER A 340 15.77 18.57 12.84
N LEU A 341 14.76 18.55 11.96
CA LEU A 341 13.44 18.05 12.37
C LEU A 341 13.62 16.60 12.85
N PRO A 342 13.09 16.21 14.01
CA PRO A 342 13.23 14.84 14.47
C PRO A 342 12.70 13.89 13.40
N ALA A 343 13.43 12.80 13.15
CA ALA A 343 12.84 11.65 12.47
C ALA A 343 11.62 11.28 13.32
N VAL A 344 10.44 11.24 12.71
CA VAL A 344 9.17 11.05 13.41
C VAL A 344 9.33 9.95 14.44
N SER A 345 9.34 10.34 15.72
CA SER A 345 9.35 9.37 16.80
C SER A 345 7.99 8.67 16.72
N THR A 346 8.03 7.35 16.62
CA THR A 346 6.87 6.46 16.49
C THR A 346 5.85 6.64 17.62
N ASN A 347 6.22 7.34 18.70
CA ASN A 347 5.39 7.57 19.87
C ASN A 347 4.57 8.86 19.81
N HIS A 348 4.83 9.80 18.89
CA HIS A 348 4.06 11.03 18.84
C HIS A 348 2.76 10.86 18.05
N THR A 349 1.64 11.09 18.74
CA THR A 349 0.30 11.16 18.16
C THR A 349 0.19 12.22 17.06
N LEU A 350 0.95 13.30 17.15
CA LEU A 350 0.88 14.43 16.23
C LEU A 350 1.43 14.19 14.82
N ALA A 351 2.21 13.12 14.60
CA ALA A 351 2.81 12.85 13.30
C ALA A 351 1.82 12.15 12.36
N SER A 352 0.84 12.88 11.86
CA SER A 352 -0.21 12.35 10.97
C SER A 352 -0.02 12.79 9.52
N PHE A 353 -0.23 11.84 8.60
CA PHE A 353 -0.16 12.06 7.16
C PHE A 353 -1.48 11.66 6.50
N HIS A 354 -2.19 12.66 5.98
CA HIS A 354 -3.46 12.48 5.32
C HIS A 354 -3.31 12.59 3.80
N VAL A 355 -4.06 11.75 3.09
CA VAL A 355 -4.14 11.79 1.62
C VAL A 355 -5.60 11.99 1.23
N GLN A 356 -5.88 13.08 0.56
CA GLN A 356 -7.20 13.44 0.04
C GLN A 356 -7.27 13.04 -1.42
N ILE A 357 -8.20 12.16 -1.80
CA ILE A 357 -8.39 11.72 -3.18
C ILE A 357 -9.61 12.41 -3.75
N ASP A 358 -9.44 13.16 -4.84
CA ASP A 358 -10.56 13.78 -5.56
C ASP A 358 -11.50 12.69 -6.12
N VAL A 359 -12.77 12.79 -5.76
CA VAL A 359 -13.84 11.88 -6.18
C VAL A 359 -15.01 12.60 -6.84
N SER A 360 -14.82 13.86 -7.24
CA SER A 360 -15.84 14.66 -7.93
C SER A 360 -16.37 14.02 -9.22
N ASN A 361 -15.61 13.12 -9.84
CA ASN A 361 -16.01 12.37 -11.03
C ASN A 361 -16.64 10.99 -10.73
N LEU A 362 -16.83 10.62 -9.46
CA LEU A 362 -17.41 9.34 -9.07
C LEU A 362 -18.89 9.52 -8.72
N SER A 363 -19.71 8.58 -9.20
CA SER A 363 -21.10 8.47 -8.74
C SER A 363 -21.17 8.00 -7.28
N THR A 364 -22.29 8.29 -6.59
CA THR A 364 -22.57 7.78 -5.23
C THR A 364 -22.37 6.27 -5.12
N GLN A 365 -22.82 5.50 -6.11
CA GLN A 365 -22.65 4.04 -6.14
C GLN A 365 -21.18 3.61 -6.24
N GLN A 366 -20.34 4.39 -6.91
CA GLN A 366 -18.90 4.14 -6.94
C GLN A 366 -18.24 4.45 -5.58
N ILE A 367 -18.64 5.54 -4.92
CA ILE A 367 -18.15 5.91 -3.58
C ILE A 367 -18.59 4.87 -2.54
N ILE A 368 -19.82 4.34 -2.63
CA ILE A 368 -20.30 3.22 -1.83
C ILE A 368 -19.37 2.01 -1.95
N LYS A 369 -18.95 1.64 -3.17
CA LYS A 369 -18.02 0.53 -3.38
C LYS A 369 -16.64 0.78 -2.75
N VAL A 370 -16.15 2.03 -2.78
CA VAL A 370 -14.90 2.41 -2.09
C VAL A 370 -15.04 2.21 -0.58
N CYS A 371 -16.12 2.71 0.02
CA CYS A 371 -16.40 2.59 1.45
C CYS A 371 -16.58 1.12 1.88
N GLN A 372 -17.29 0.32 1.07
CA GLN A 372 -17.43 -1.12 1.28
C GLN A 372 -16.08 -1.83 1.30
N ASN A 373 -15.20 -1.55 0.33
CA ASN A 373 -13.85 -2.12 0.33
C ASN A 373 -13.02 -1.65 1.52
N PHE A 374 -13.16 -0.39 1.95
CA PHE A 374 -12.40 0.13 3.09
C PHE A 374 -12.77 -0.61 4.36
N ILE A 375 -14.06 -0.67 4.67
CA ILE A 375 -14.58 -1.46 5.80
C ILE A 375 -14.25 -2.94 5.64
N LYS A 376 -14.23 -3.45 4.41
CA LYS A 376 -13.88 -4.85 4.17
C LYS A 376 -12.45 -5.16 4.61
N TYR A 377 -11.50 -4.28 4.33
CA TYR A 377 -10.07 -4.53 4.48
C TYR A 377 -9.38 -3.66 5.55
N GLU A 378 -10.13 -2.96 6.41
CA GLU A 378 -9.53 -2.01 7.39
C GLU A 378 -8.43 -2.65 8.25
N ASP A 379 -8.58 -3.90 8.66
CA ASP A 379 -7.57 -4.58 9.52
C ASP A 379 -6.28 -4.85 8.74
N ALA A 380 -6.41 -5.24 7.47
CA ALA A 380 -5.27 -5.37 6.56
C ALA A 380 -4.59 -4.01 6.31
N ILE A 381 -5.36 -2.92 6.21
CA ILE A 381 -4.81 -1.56 6.06
C ILE A 381 -4.10 -1.11 7.35
N ASP A 382 -4.67 -1.41 8.51
CA ASP A 382 -4.04 -1.14 9.81
C ASP A 382 -2.71 -1.88 9.97
N SER A 383 -2.60 -3.11 9.45
CA SER A 383 -1.33 -3.84 9.48
C SER A 383 -0.20 -3.13 8.73
N LEU A 384 -0.51 -2.18 7.83
CA LEU A 384 0.48 -1.37 7.10
C LEU A 384 1.05 -0.23 7.96
N MET A 385 0.42 0.05 9.10
CA MET A 385 0.65 1.22 9.95
C MET A 385 1.42 0.85 11.23
N PRO A 386 2.15 1.79 11.83
CA PRO A 386 2.69 1.62 13.17
C PRO A 386 1.59 1.31 14.20
N TRP A 387 1.93 0.59 15.28
CA TRP A 387 0.96 0.08 16.24
C TRP A 387 0.02 1.15 16.83
N ASN A 388 0.52 2.36 17.06
CA ASN A 388 -0.23 3.49 17.62
C ASN A 388 -1.27 4.08 16.64
N ARG A 389 -1.27 3.63 15.38
CA ARG A 389 -2.19 4.06 14.32
C ARG A 389 -3.18 2.97 13.90
N ARG A 390 -3.13 1.79 14.53
CA ARG A 390 -4.01 0.64 14.26
C ARG A 390 -5.27 0.68 15.11
N GLU A 391 -6.29 -0.05 14.67
CA GLU A 391 -7.55 -0.24 15.39
C GLU A 391 -8.13 1.13 15.79
N ASP A 392 -8.61 1.27 17.02
CA ASP A 392 -9.10 2.55 17.54
C ASP A 392 -8.08 3.22 18.50
N ARG A 393 -6.79 2.87 18.38
CA ARG A 393 -5.72 3.37 19.27
C ARG A 393 -5.31 4.80 18.96
N CYS A 394 -5.55 5.26 17.73
CA CYS A 394 -5.24 6.63 17.35
C CYS A 394 -6.35 7.58 17.74
N PHE A 395 -6.05 8.54 18.62
CA PHE A 395 -7.00 9.56 19.03
C PHE A 395 -7.44 10.47 17.86
N ASP A 396 -6.54 10.74 16.91
CA ASP A 396 -6.79 11.66 15.79
C ASP A 396 -7.67 11.08 14.68
N CYS A 397 -7.80 9.75 14.62
CA CYS A 397 -8.65 9.09 13.63
C CYS A 397 -9.19 7.75 14.16
N ARG A 398 -10.51 7.71 14.37
CA ARG A 398 -11.24 6.53 14.84
C ARG A 398 -11.40 5.48 13.74
N SER A 399 -11.53 4.23 14.16
CA SER A 399 -11.89 3.12 13.28
C SER A 399 -13.27 3.30 12.68
N ASN A 400 -13.40 3.18 11.35
CA ASN A 400 -14.70 3.20 10.69
C ASN A 400 -15.49 1.90 11.01
N LYS A 401 -14.81 0.75 11.15
CA LYS A 401 -15.42 -0.50 11.62
C LYS A 401 -16.04 -0.33 13.01
N GLU A 402 -15.31 0.25 13.97
CA GLU A 402 -15.81 0.45 15.33
C GLU A 402 -16.95 1.47 15.40
N ALA A 403 -16.88 2.52 14.60
CA ALA A 403 -17.97 3.48 14.47
C ALA A 403 -19.31 2.82 14.08
N MET A 404 -19.25 1.71 13.33
CA MET A 404 -20.42 0.92 12.92
C MET A 404 -20.77 -0.23 13.88
N SER A 405 -19.88 -0.60 14.81
CA SER A 405 -19.96 -1.85 15.59
C SER A 405 -21.19 -1.94 16.51
N ALA A 406 -21.73 -0.82 16.99
CA ALA A 406 -22.87 -0.82 17.92
C ALA A 406 -24.11 -1.57 17.37
N GLN A 407 -24.26 -1.64 16.05
CA GLN A 407 -25.39 -2.31 15.39
C GLN A 407 -24.95 -3.45 14.46
N TYR A 408 -23.67 -3.50 14.06
CA TYR A 408 -23.18 -4.40 13.01
C TYR A 408 -21.84 -5.02 13.40
N THR A 409 -21.86 -6.28 13.81
CA THR A 409 -20.67 -6.98 14.33
C THR A 409 -19.85 -7.66 13.26
N THR A 410 -20.44 -7.95 12.08
CA THR A 410 -19.76 -8.70 11.01
C THR A 410 -19.47 -7.85 9.77
N ASN A 411 -18.38 -8.19 9.07
CA ASN A 411 -18.00 -7.62 7.77
C ASN A 411 -19.17 -7.65 6.75
N LYS A 412 -19.95 -8.74 6.76
CA LYS A 412 -21.13 -8.90 5.89
C LYS A 412 -22.23 -7.90 6.23
N GLN A 413 -22.58 -7.76 7.51
CA GLN A 413 -23.63 -6.83 7.94
C GLN A 413 -23.25 -5.38 7.61
N ARG A 414 -22.01 -4.97 7.89
CA ARG A 414 -21.51 -3.63 7.59
C ARG A 414 -21.58 -3.34 6.08
N ASN A 415 -21.12 -4.27 5.24
CA ASN A 415 -21.19 -4.13 3.78
C ASN A 415 -22.64 -3.99 3.25
N VAL A 416 -23.57 -4.79 3.80
CA VAL A 416 -25.00 -4.70 3.44
C VAL A 416 -25.58 -3.36 3.88
N ARG A 417 -25.21 -2.85 5.06
CA ARG A 417 -25.68 -1.54 5.53
C ARG A 417 -25.20 -0.40 4.63
N ILE A 418 -23.94 -0.44 4.19
CA ILE A 418 -23.35 0.57 3.31
C ILE A 418 -23.99 0.50 1.91
N ALA A 419 -24.30 -0.70 1.42
CA ALA A 419 -24.98 -0.89 0.12
C ALA A 419 -26.37 -0.25 0.05
N LYS A 420 -27.02 -0.06 1.20
CA LYS A 420 -28.38 0.50 1.31
C LYS A 420 -28.41 2.02 1.36
N CYS A 421 -27.26 2.70 1.44
CA CYS A 421 -27.25 4.17 1.40
C CYS A 421 -27.67 4.65 0.01
N GLU A 422 -28.62 5.57 -0.06
CA GLU A 422 -29.12 6.12 -1.33
C GLU A 422 -28.52 7.51 -1.63
N SER A 423 -27.94 8.15 -0.62
CA SER A 423 -27.31 9.48 -0.73
C SER A 423 -25.93 9.54 -0.08
N LEU A 424 -25.12 10.55 -0.45
CA LEU A 424 -23.83 10.82 0.19
C LEU A 424 -23.99 11.17 1.68
N LYS A 425 -25.04 11.92 2.04
CA LYS A 425 -25.33 12.28 3.43
C LYS A 425 -25.60 11.04 4.30
N GLU A 426 -26.42 10.11 3.81
CA GLU A 426 -26.65 8.83 4.51
C GLU A 426 -25.37 7.99 4.63
N LEU A 427 -24.52 8.03 3.60
CA LEU A 427 -23.24 7.33 3.61
C LEU A 427 -22.28 7.92 4.64
N VAL A 428 -22.16 9.25 4.71
CA VAL A 428 -21.37 9.96 5.74
C VAL A 428 -21.90 9.63 7.13
N GLN A 429 -23.21 9.73 7.37
CA GLN A 429 -23.80 9.38 8.66
C GLN A 429 -23.59 7.90 9.03
N CYS A 430 -23.49 7.02 8.03
CA CYS A 430 -23.26 5.59 8.24
C CYS A 430 -21.82 5.25 8.65
N LEU A 431 -20.80 5.90 8.04
CA LEU A 431 -19.38 5.59 8.32
C LEU A 431 -18.71 6.58 9.27
N ASN A 432 -19.24 7.80 9.37
CA ASN A 432 -18.68 8.93 10.11
C ASN A 432 -19.79 9.58 10.96
N PRO A 433 -20.43 8.83 11.88
CA PRO A 433 -21.66 9.26 12.57
C PRO A 433 -21.48 10.47 13.50
N ALA A 434 -20.29 10.73 14.02
CA ALA A 434 -20.02 11.86 14.89
C ALA A 434 -19.24 12.96 14.15
N GLU A 435 -19.86 14.13 13.97
CA GLU A 435 -19.27 15.26 13.24
C GLU A 435 -18.02 15.84 13.92
N SER A 436 -17.94 15.75 15.25
CA SER A 436 -16.77 16.19 16.03
C SER A 436 -15.60 15.20 15.99
N GLN A 437 -15.83 13.98 15.51
CA GLN A 437 -14.82 12.94 15.43
C GLN A 437 -14.30 12.82 14.00
N ARG A 438 -13.03 12.44 13.92
CA ARG A 438 -12.37 12.16 12.66
C ARG A 438 -12.16 10.67 12.54
N TYR A 439 -12.23 10.16 11.32
CA TYR A 439 -12.19 8.72 11.03
C TYR A 439 -11.05 8.41 10.07
N LYS A 440 -10.59 7.16 10.07
CA LYS A 440 -9.49 6.70 9.20
C LYS A 440 -9.77 6.92 7.72
N LEU A 441 -10.98 6.61 7.27
CA LEU A 441 -11.56 7.11 6.03
C LEU A 441 -12.56 8.21 6.39
N ASP A 442 -12.13 9.45 6.20
CA ASP A 442 -12.95 10.62 6.48
C ASP A 442 -13.76 11.04 5.24
N LEU A 443 -15.08 11.11 5.40
CA LEU A 443 -16.05 11.43 4.35
C LEU A 443 -16.63 12.84 4.49
N GLN A 444 -16.27 13.60 5.53
CA GLN A 444 -16.91 14.90 5.81
C GLN A 444 -16.74 15.90 4.66
N HIS A 445 -15.59 15.87 3.97
CA HIS A 445 -15.31 16.68 2.78
C HIS A 445 -16.29 16.44 1.60
N LEU A 446 -17.11 15.38 1.63
CA LEU A 446 -18.14 15.14 0.60
C LEU A 446 -19.39 16.01 0.77
N ILE A 447 -19.66 16.52 1.98
CA ILE A 447 -20.90 17.24 2.30
C ILE A 447 -20.68 18.69 2.77
N GLU A 448 -19.46 19.05 3.16
CA GLU A 448 -19.11 20.39 3.67
C GLU A 448 -19.25 21.52 2.63
N GLN A 449 -19.41 21.19 1.34
CA GLN A 449 -19.47 22.17 0.26
C GLN A 449 -20.61 23.20 0.34
N ASN A 450 -21.68 22.93 1.09
CA ASN A 450 -22.84 23.83 1.16
C ASN A 450 -22.63 25.03 2.10
N ASN A 451 -21.59 25.04 2.94
CA ASN A 451 -21.41 26.07 3.97
C ASN A 451 -20.26 27.04 3.68
N ALA A 452 -19.53 26.89 2.58
CA ALA A 452 -18.30 27.62 2.28
C ALA A 452 -18.49 29.06 1.75
N ASN A 453 -19.61 29.72 2.04
CA ASN A 453 -19.80 31.16 1.75
C ASN A 453 -19.01 32.07 2.72
N GLY A 454 -18.09 31.55 3.53
CA GLY A 454 -17.20 32.36 4.37
C GLY A 454 -15.82 32.53 3.74
N ASP A 455 -15.27 33.76 3.71
CA ASP A 455 -14.01 34.16 3.06
C ASP A 455 -12.72 33.58 3.70
N HIS A 456 -12.81 32.41 4.32
CA HIS A 456 -11.69 31.64 4.90
C HIS A 456 -11.54 30.25 4.25
N ALA A 457 -12.33 29.93 3.20
CA ALA A 457 -12.15 28.70 2.44
C ALA A 457 -10.78 28.72 1.75
N VAL A 458 -9.84 27.92 2.26
CA VAL A 458 -8.53 27.74 1.62
C VAL A 458 -8.76 27.00 0.30
N PRO A 459 -8.48 27.60 -0.88
CA PRO A 459 -8.82 27.04 -2.19
C PRO A 459 -8.06 25.76 -2.58
N THR A 460 -7.26 25.19 -1.67
CA THR A 460 -6.27 24.15 -1.97
C THR A 460 -6.81 22.73 -1.92
N ILE A 461 -8.00 22.52 -1.36
CA ILE A 461 -8.57 21.18 -1.15
C ILE A 461 -9.53 20.82 -2.30
N PRO A 462 -9.43 19.62 -2.89
CA PRO A 462 -10.41 19.17 -3.88
C PRO A 462 -11.83 19.21 -3.30
N ASN A 463 -12.71 19.86 -4.05
CA ASN A 463 -14.10 20.14 -3.71
C ASN A 463 -14.87 18.93 -3.15
N GLN A 464 -14.61 17.73 -3.66
CA GLN A 464 -15.18 16.48 -3.15
C GLN A 464 -14.07 15.46 -3.01
N ALA A 465 -13.68 15.16 -1.78
CA ALA A 465 -12.55 14.28 -1.52
C ALA A 465 -12.87 13.19 -0.49
N LEU A 466 -12.26 12.02 -0.69
CA LEU A 466 -12.12 11.00 0.35
C LEU A 466 -10.77 11.21 1.03
N GLU A 467 -10.75 11.36 2.35
CA GLU A 467 -9.50 11.60 3.10
C GLU A 467 -9.07 10.34 3.86
N PHE A 468 -7.89 9.81 3.55
CA PHE A 468 -7.26 8.70 4.25
C PHE A 468 -6.34 9.28 5.34
N ARG A 469 -6.70 9.05 6.61
CA ARG A 469 -6.06 9.68 7.77
C ARG A 469 -5.16 8.75 8.56
N GLN A 470 -4.98 7.48 8.16
CA GLN A 470 -4.16 6.50 8.89
C GLN A 470 -2.66 6.73 8.78
N GLY A 471 -2.19 7.34 7.68
CA GLY A 471 -0.77 7.47 7.37
C GLY A 471 0.02 8.19 8.46
N THR A 472 1.30 7.85 8.60
CA THR A 472 2.24 8.55 9.49
C THR A 472 3.11 9.48 8.66
N SER A 473 3.31 10.72 9.13
CA SER A 473 4.26 11.63 8.50
C SER A 473 5.66 11.01 8.50
N SER A 474 6.42 11.24 7.43
CA SER A 474 7.76 10.68 7.32
C SER A 474 8.63 11.53 6.41
N LYS A 475 9.93 11.57 6.73
CA LYS A 475 10.96 12.08 5.81
C LYS A 475 11.38 11.04 4.77
N ASP A 476 10.95 9.79 4.95
CA ASP A 476 11.12 8.76 3.93
C ASP A 476 10.17 9.03 2.75
N LYS A 477 10.77 9.61 1.70
CA LYS A 477 10.16 9.84 0.39
C LYS A 477 9.47 8.58 -0.15
N THR A 478 10.05 7.40 0.09
CA THR A 478 9.51 6.11 -0.34
C THR A 478 8.21 5.83 0.38
N ALA A 479 8.19 5.83 1.72
CA ALA A 479 6.97 5.63 2.50
C ALA A 479 5.84 6.59 2.13
N VAL A 480 6.14 7.89 1.99
CA VAL A 480 5.13 8.91 1.63
C VAL A 480 4.53 8.63 0.25
N THR A 481 5.39 8.43 -0.76
CA THR A 481 4.91 8.16 -2.12
C THR A 481 4.14 6.84 -2.20
N HIS A 482 4.59 5.78 -1.52
CA HIS A 482 3.88 4.49 -1.50
C HIS A 482 2.49 4.60 -0.87
N TRP A 483 2.32 5.42 0.17
CA TRP A 483 1.01 5.65 0.78
C TRP A 483 0.05 6.43 -0.13
N ILE A 484 0.52 7.51 -0.77
CA ILE A 484 -0.29 8.25 -1.76
C ILE A 484 -0.75 7.31 -2.87
N ARG A 485 0.19 6.53 -3.39
CA ARG A 485 -0.04 5.54 -4.45
C ARG A 485 -1.04 4.45 -4.03
N PHE A 486 -0.98 4.00 -2.78
CA PHE A 486 -1.92 3.06 -2.20
C PHE A 486 -3.33 3.66 -2.20
N CYS A 487 -3.52 4.84 -1.62
CA CYS A 487 -4.82 5.50 -1.53
C CYS A 487 -5.45 5.75 -2.92
N MET A 488 -4.66 6.27 -3.87
CA MET A 488 -5.13 6.49 -5.25
C MET A 488 -5.56 5.19 -5.93
N SER A 489 -4.73 4.14 -5.84
CA SER A 489 -5.02 2.84 -6.46
C SER A 489 -6.25 2.19 -5.82
N PHE A 490 -6.38 2.31 -4.50
CA PHE A 490 -7.50 1.81 -3.72
C PHE A 490 -8.83 2.42 -4.19
N VAL A 491 -8.92 3.75 -4.26
CA VAL A 491 -10.12 4.47 -4.71
C VAL A 491 -10.45 4.14 -6.16
N ARG A 492 -9.47 4.30 -7.07
CA ARG A 492 -9.65 4.08 -8.51
C ARG A 492 -10.18 2.69 -8.82
N ASN A 493 -9.56 1.65 -8.24
CA ASN A 493 -9.95 0.28 -8.53
C ASN A 493 -11.26 -0.11 -7.84
N SER A 494 -11.50 0.34 -6.61
CA SER A 494 -12.79 0.10 -5.94
C SER A 494 -13.96 0.70 -6.72
N ALA A 495 -13.80 1.93 -7.24
CA ALA A 495 -14.81 2.60 -8.04
C ALA A 495 -15.07 1.89 -9.38
N ARG A 496 -14.03 1.36 -10.03
CA ARG A 496 -14.13 0.71 -11.36
C ARG A 496 -14.63 -0.73 -11.30
N LEU A 497 -14.23 -1.49 -10.29
CA LEU A 497 -14.50 -2.92 -10.20
C LEU A 497 -15.93 -3.19 -9.69
N ARG A 498 -16.30 -4.47 -9.69
CA ARG A 498 -17.58 -4.94 -9.15
C ARG A 498 -17.66 -4.67 -7.66
N ALA A 499 -18.88 -4.52 -7.15
CA ALA A 499 -19.12 -4.37 -5.72
C ALA A 499 -18.49 -5.54 -4.94
N PRO A 500 -17.83 -5.28 -3.82
CA PRO A 500 -17.12 -6.32 -3.09
C PRO A 500 -18.07 -7.29 -2.41
N MET A 501 -17.67 -8.57 -2.43
CA MET A 501 -18.27 -9.57 -1.56
C MET A 501 -17.63 -9.50 -0.18
N ALA A 502 -18.43 -9.72 0.85
CA ALA A 502 -17.96 -9.78 2.24
C ALA A 502 -16.91 -10.89 2.43
N LEU A 503 -15.96 -10.65 3.34
CA LEU A 503 -14.99 -11.68 3.73
C LEU A 503 -15.67 -12.79 4.53
N LYS A 504 -15.08 -13.99 4.50
CA LYS A 504 -15.50 -15.08 5.38
C LYS A 504 -14.99 -14.78 6.78
N GLY A 505 -15.75 -15.09 7.83
CA GLY A 505 -15.30 -14.90 9.22
C GLY A 505 -14.09 -15.77 9.62
N THR A 506 -13.61 -16.64 8.73
CA THR A 506 -12.42 -17.48 8.91
C THR A 506 -11.23 -17.00 8.08
N THR A 507 -11.33 -15.85 7.42
CA THR A 507 -10.22 -15.25 6.67
C THR A 507 -9.19 -14.71 7.67
N SER A 508 -7.94 -15.12 7.54
CA SER A 508 -6.85 -14.61 8.39
C SER A 508 -6.35 -13.26 7.89
N LEU A 509 -5.70 -12.48 8.76
CA LEU A 509 -5.12 -11.18 8.39
C LEU A 509 -4.15 -11.26 7.19
N GLU A 510 -3.33 -12.31 7.09
CA GLU A 510 -2.46 -12.55 5.93
C GLU A 510 -3.28 -12.75 4.65
N GLU A 511 -4.37 -13.54 4.72
CA GLU A 511 -5.25 -13.74 3.57
C GLU A 511 -5.98 -12.43 3.22
N GLU A 512 -6.40 -11.62 4.20
CA GLU A 512 -6.99 -10.30 3.94
C GLU A 512 -6.02 -9.35 3.24
N PHE A 513 -4.76 -9.31 3.68
CA PHE A 513 -3.69 -8.53 3.05
C PHE A 513 -3.46 -8.95 1.60
N ASP A 514 -3.32 -10.25 1.34
CA ASP A 514 -3.15 -10.76 -0.03
C ASP A 514 -4.36 -10.37 -0.90
N LEU A 515 -5.58 -10.55 -0.39
CA LEU A 515 -6.81 -10.20 -1.10
C LEU A 515 -6.93 -8.69 -1.36
N LEU A 516 -6.50 -7.83 -0.44
CA LEU A 516 -6.49 -6.37 -0.61
C LEU A 516 -5.64 -5.98 -1.82
N PHE A 517 -4.40 -6.48 -1.90
CA PHE A 517 -3.51 -6.14 -3.01
C PHE A 517 -3.87 -6.82 -4.33
N GLU A 518 -4.41 -8.05 -4.28
CA GLU A 518 -4.80 -8.81 -5.46
C GLU A 518 -6.06 -8.24 -6.13
N TYR A 519 -7.09 -7.89 -5.34
CA TYR A 519 -8.40 -7.53 -5.87
C TYR A 519 -8.69 -6.03 -5.85
N VAL A 520 -8.08 -5.26 -4.95
CA VAL A 520 -8.35 -3.83 -4.80
C VAL A 520 -7.17 -2.99 -5.29
N VAL A 521 -6.01 -3.06 -4.64
CA VAL A 521 -4.89 -2.15 -4.96
C VAL A 521 -4.32 -2.45 -6.35
N LYS A 522 -4.14 -3.75 -6.69
CA LYS A 522 -3.60 -4.22 -7.98
C LYS A 522 -2.28 -3.56 -8.35
N ASP A 523 -1.41 -3.41 -7.35
CA ASP A 523 -0.05 -2.93 -7.50
C ASP A 523 0.88 -3.84 -6.68
N ARG A 524 1.66 -4.68 -7.36
CA ARG A 524 2.60 -5.58 -6.66
C ARG A 524 3.80 -4.84 -6.09
N ALA A 525 4.26 -3.76 -6.72
CA ALA A 525 5.38 -3.00 -6.15
C ALA A 525 5.00 -2.49 -4.75
N LEU A 526 3.75 -1.98 -4.63
CA LEU A 526 3.21 -1.61 -3.32
C LEU A 526 3.02 -2.83 -2.41
N ARG A 527 2.49 -3.95 -2.91
CA ARG A 527 2.29 -5.16 -2.10
C ARG A 527 3.59 -5.63 -1.47
N ASP A 528 4.65 -5.75 -2.25
CA ASP A 528 5.93 -6.29 -1.79
C ASP A 528 6.57 -5.32 -0.77
N TYR A 529 6.53 -4.01 -1.04
CA TYR A 529 6.95 -2.98 -0.07
C TYR A 529 6.18 -3.08 1.26
N TYR A 530 4.85 -3.17 1.19
CA TYR A 530 4.01 -3.20 2.37
C TYR A 530 4.08 -4.53 3.13
N LYS A 531 4.39 -5.63 2.44
CA LYS A 531 4.63 -6.91 3.09
C LYS A 531 5.90 -6.85 3.95
N GLU A 532 7.01 -6.39 3.38
CA GLU A 532 8.26 -6.18 4.12
C GLU A 532 8.07 -5.21 5.29
N ARG A 533 7.41 -4.06 5.04
CA ARG A 533 7.12 -3.07 6.07
C ARG A 533 6.29 -3.65 7.22
N ARG A 534 5.23 -4.40 6.91
CA ARG A 534 4.37 -5.02 7.92
C ARG A 534 5.14 -6.05 8.74
N ASP A 535 5.94 -6.88 8.09
CA ASP A 535 6.72 -7.91 8.79
C ASP A 535 7.75 -7.24 9.74
N ALA A 536 8.38 -6.13 9.32
CA ALA A 536 9.24 -5.32 10.20
C ALA A 536 8.48 -4.68 11.38
N LEU A 537 7.26 -4.18 11.15
CA LEU A 537 6.41 -3.62 12.20
C LEU A 537 5.99 -4.68 13.23
N MET A 538 5.69 -5.91 12.79
CA MET A 538 5.34 -7.01 13.69
C MET A 538 6.49 -7.39 14.61
N ILE A 539 7.72 -7.43 14.09
CA ILE A 539 8.92 -7.68 14.90
C ILE A 539 9.08 -6.60 15.98
N MET A 540 8.92 -5.32 15.61
CA MET A 540 9.02 -4.21 16.59
C MET A 540 7.93 -4.27 17.66
N ASP A 541 6.72 -4.73 17.32
CA ASP A 541 5.63 -4.87 18.28
C ASP A 541 5.88 -6.01 19.28
N GLU A 542 6.45 -7.13 18.81
CA GLU A 542 6.87 -8.25 19.65
C GLU A 542 7.99 -7.83 20.61
N GLU A 543 9.00 -7.12 20.10
CA GLU A 543 10.09 -6.57 20.91
C GLU A 543 9.58 -5.58 21.96
N THR A 544 8.68 -4.67 21.57
CA THR A 544 8.07 -3.70 22.51
C THR A 544 7.26 -4.41 23.58
N THR A 545 6.54 -5.48 23.23
CA THR A 545 5.77 -6.27 24.19
C THR A 545 6.70 -6.99 25.17
N TYR A 546 7.80 -7.56 24.69
CA TYR A 546 8.80 -8.21 25.53
C TYR A 546 9.46 -7.24 26.52
N LEU A 547 9.80 -6.02 26.07
CA LEU A 547 10.37 -4.99 26.92
C LEU A 547 9.39 -4.55 28.03
N LYS A 548 8.11 -4.37 27.70
CA LYS A 548 7.08 -4.03 28.71
C LYS A 548 6.92 -5.12 29.76
N LEU A 549 6.88 -6.39 29.34
CA LEU A 549 6.79 -7.51 30.28
C LEU A 549 8.05 -7.63 31.16
N ALA A 550 9.22 -7.30 30.62
CA ALA A 550 10.46 -7.26 31.39
C ALA A 550 10.46 -6.14 32.45
N GLU A 551 9.94 -4.95 32.10
CA GLU A 551 9.76 -3.83 33.04
C GLU A 551 8.78 -4.19 34.16
N GLU A 552 7.61 -4.76 33.82
CA GLU A 552 6.62 -5.22 34.81
C GLU A 552 7.19 -6.30 35.74
N SER A 553 8.05 -7.19 35.23
CA SER A 553 8.68 -8.23 36.06
C SER A 553 9.72 -7.70 37.07
N LEU A 554 10.37 -6.57 36.77
CA LEU A 554 11.36 -5.95 37.66
C LEU A 554 10.68 -5.26 38.84
N ASP A 555 9.53 -4.62 38.60
CA ASP A 555 8.76 -3.93 39.65
C ASP A 555 8.20 -4.92 40.68
N ASP A 556 7.74 -6.11 40.26
CA ASP A 556 7.28 -7.15 41.18
C ASP A 556 8.43 -7.68 42.08
N SER A 557 9.65 -7.78 41.53
CA SER A 557 10.81 -8.27 42.29
C SER A 557 11.35 -7.26 43.32
N MET A 558 11.13 -5.95 43.12
CA MET A 558 11.52 -4.91 44.07
C MET A 558 10.48 -4.65 45.18
N SER A 559 9.28 -5.23 45.07
CA SER A 559 8.25 -5.12 46.12
C SER A 559 8.42 -6.13 47.26
N ILE A 560 9.33 -7.11 47.13
CA ILE A 560 9.67 -8.09 48.19
C ILE A 560 10.91 -7.61 48.97
N SER A 561 10.88 -6.40 49.51
CA SER A 561 11.80 -5.99 50.57
C SER A 561 11.02 -5.47 51.76
N ASP A 562 10.24 -6.36 52.37
CA ASP A 562 9.81 -6.20 53.74
C ASP A 562 10.84 -6.87 54.67
N CYS A 563 11.53 -6.01 55.42
CA CYS A 563 12.05 -6.25 56.76
C CYS A 563 13.01 -7.44 57.00
N SER A 564 14.32 -7.15 57.00
CA SER A 564 15.17 -7.42 58.17
C SER A 564 16.37 -6.48 58.19
N ARG A 565 16.44 -5.65 59.22
CA ARG A 565 17.63 -4.88 59.62
C ARG A 565 18.83 -5.81 59.82
N SER A 566 19.97 -5.46 59.22
CA SER A 566 21.24 -5.38 59.95
C SER A 566 22.22 -4.54 59.14
N ASN A 567 22.71 -3.48 59.80
CA ASN A 567 23.80 -2.63 59.33
C ASN A 567 25.02 -3.49 59.00
N GLU A 568 25.58 -3.35 57.81
CA GLU A 568 26.99 -3.06 57.59
C GLU A 568 27.28 -2.85 56.10
N GLU A 569 28.33 -2.09 55.86
CA GLU A 569 28.77 -1.40 54.65
C GLU A 569 28.80 -2.27 53.38
N ASP A 570 28.30 -1.77 52.24
CA ASP A 570 28.89 -2.18 50.96
C ASP A 570 28.70 -1.19 49.80
N THR A 571 29.82 -0.83 49.18
CA THR A 571 29.99 0.22 48.15
C THR A 571 29.96 -0.32 46.72
N SER A 572 29.27 -1.44 46.48
CA SER A 572 29.34 -2.16 45.19
C SER A 572 28.24 -1.79 44.17
N LEU A 573 27.16 -1.14 44.58
CA LEU A 573 25.99 -0.89 43.72
C LEU A 573 26.15 0.28 42.72
N LEU A 574 27.11 1.19 42.92
CA LEU A 574 27.34 2.30 41.99
C LEU A 574 28.07 1.91 40.68
N LYS A 575 28.61 0.69 40.57
CA LYS A 575 29.30 0.22 39.34
C LYS A 575 28.36 -0.34 38.26
N CYS A 576 27.12 -0.71 38.60
CA CYS A 576 26.20 -1.29 37.63
C CYS A 576 25.54 -0.23 36.73
N CYS A 577 25.23 0.95 37.27
CA CYS A 577 24.52 2.00 36.51
C CYS A 577 25.38 2.67 35.42
N ARG A 578 26.71 2.74 35.56
CA ARG A 578 27.59 3.37 34.55
C ARG A 578 27.82 2.54 33.28
N LYS A 579 27.42 1.27 33.24
CA LYS A 579 27.50 0.44 32.02
C LYS A 579 26.31 0.65 31.07
N ARG A 580 25.25 1.33 31.51
CA ARG A 580 24.00 1.49 30.75
C ARG A 580 24.02 2.67 29.78
N GLU A 581 24.86 3.69 30.03
CA GLU A 581 25.00 4.86 29.13
C GLU A 581 25.88 4.61 27.91
N ALA A 582 26.83 3.66 27.96
CA ALA A 582 27.71 3.37 26.83
C ALA A 582 27.09 2.46 25.74
N ALA A 583 25.89 1.92 25.95
CA ALA A 583 25.24 0.99 25.02
C ALA A 583 24.20 1.63 24.08
N ILE A 584 23.85 2.91 24.29
CA ILE A 584 22.73 3.57 23.59
C ILE A 584 23.19 4.42 22.37
N GLU A 585 24.49 4.72 22.22
CA GLU A 585 25.00 5.51 21.08
C GLU A 585 25.45 4.69 19.85
N GLY A 586 25.26 3.37 19.83
CA GLY A 586 25.68 2.51 18.71
C GLY A 586 24.54 2.15 17.76
N THR A 587 24.18 3.03 16.82
CA THR A 587 23.36 2.61 15.66
C THR A 587 24.23 1.80 14.70
N PRO A 588 23.94 0.52 14.38
CA PRO A 588 24.70 -0.17 13.35
C PRO A 588 24.21 0.28 11.98
N ALA A 589 25.07 0.97 11.24
CA ALA A 589 24.92 1.11 9.80
C ALA A 589 24.78 -0.29 9.19
N MET A 590 23.72 -0.53 8.41
CA MET A 590 23.54 -1.78 7.67
C MET A 590 24.72 -2.01 6.72
N HIS A 591 25.70 -2.78 7.17
CA HIS A 591 26.76 -3.31 6.33
C HIS A 591 26.23 -4.56 5.61
N ASN A 592 26.08 -4.44 4.30
CA ASN A 592 25.80 -5.56 3.40
C ASN A 592 26.95 -6.58 3.49
N LYS A 593 26.74 -7.67 4.23
CA LYS A 593 27.63 -8.84 4.17
C LYS A 593 27.42 -9.52 2.81
N ARG A 594 28.33 -9.24 1.88
CA ARG A 594 28.63 -10.16 0.77
C ARG A 594 29.30 -11.39 1.37
N THR A 595 28.59 -12.51 1.36
CA THR A 595 29.20 -13.84 1.50
C THR A 595 29.89 -14.17 0.19
N CYS A 596 31.22 -14.29 0.22
CA CYS A 596 31.98 -14.93 -0.84
C CYS A 596 31.79 -16.45 -0.74
N LEU A 597 31.43 -17.07 -1.85
CA LEU A 597 31.78 -18.44 -2.21
C LEU A 597 32.70 -18.36 -3.43
#